data_AF-W6KXK2-F1
#
_entry.id   AF-W6KXK2-F1
#
_cell.length_a   1.000
_cell.length_b   1.000
_cell.length_c   1.000
_cell.angle_alpha   90.00
_cell.angle_beta   90.00
_cell.angle_gamma   90.00
#
_symmetry.space_group_name_H-M   'P 1'
#
loop_
_entity.id
_entity.type
_entity.pdbx_description
1 polymer ?
#
loop_
_entity_poly.entity_id
_entity_poly.type
_entity_poly.pdbx_seq_one_letter_code
_entity_poly.pdbx_strand_id
1 'polypeptide(L)'
;MSLLGSRTYGIFPPRKHGQTDRELRKQLNERGAPRDSAILTRTELGLIQDMISSNLPETSFSSSSRAAASLHGRNISAEERKRKMMEFDEERRCKGEENITAEEAEKERERQLHLDRARTKLDEEYDETRAMNRIILEAKCVELREAQRLERQKMKEEEKEYERKMDEMLLEEAKKAEKVYEERERRHLEQQLINSKGIKEQLKERELDHIRKLQRHQQEQEAMAQHLELLQEEQRAQRLRRQEEVQRLMEEATIANAEQVELKRRHRELQAEEERQMDEYIRKKDQQEQMLAKEQQRIANEKEREVAKLRETQEQQQGKQSQLDELRAKRVQDAYAREQQHKEREAAERRAAVFEDLQRVRQEQIAEQKNIKKEEKLREKTELERILATQKVATEQEKAHRAQVRKLREENALALLKQMMEVEERRRLERQEVVEEGRQFMRKTRERQAALSAIRERKLQELEDIQAPEKYKQALRHIEKH
;
A
#
# COMPACT_ATOMS: atom_id res chain seq x y z
N MET A 1 80.87 53.76 -22.10
CA MET A 1 79.57 54.45 -21.91
C MET A 1 79.19 54.31 -20.44
N SER A 2 79.67 55.21 -19.57
CA SER A 2 78.91 56.37 -19.05
C SER A 2 77.61 55.99 -18.34
N LEU A 3 77.67 55.84 -17.01
CA LEU A 3 76.63 56.24 -16.05
C LEU A 3 77.27 56.46 -14.65
N LEU A 4 78.33 57.30 -14.59
CA LEU A 4 78.70 57.96 -13.32
C LEU A 4 77.85 59.22 -13.22
N GLY A 5 76.67 59.10 -12.63
CA GLY A 5 75.85 60.24 -12.26
C GLY A 5 76.59 61.04 -11.18
N SER A 6 77.15 62.18 -11.54
CA SER A 6 77.74 63.14 -10.61
C SER A 6 76.67 63.63 -9.64
N ARG A 7 76.62 63.10 -8.41
CA ARG A 7 75.88 63.71 -7.31
C ARG A 7 76.72 64.85 -6.77
N THR A 8 76.43 66.07 -7.21
CA THR A 8 76.93 67.30 -6.60
C THR A 8 76.32 67.42 -5.21
N TYR A 9 77.10 67.14 -4.16
CA TYR A 9 76.68 67.41 -2.78
C TYR A 9 76.79 68.92 -2.54
N GLY A 10 75.69 69.65 -2.76
CA GLY A 10 75.59 71.07 -2.45
C GLY A 10 75.84 71.34 -0.96
N ILE A 11 76.47 72.47 -0.67
CA ILE A 11 76.73 72.98 0.69
C ILE A 11 75.44 72.93 1.53
N PHE A 12 75.49 72.24 2.67
CA PHE A 12 74.34 72.11 3.57
C PHE A 12 74.00 73.47 4.21
N PRO A 13 72.72 73.90 4.24
CA PRO A 13 72.35 75.18 4.84
C PRO A 13 72.72 75.22 6.34
N PRO A 14 73.11 76.37 6.89
CA PRO A 14 73.48 76.49 8.30
C PRO A 14 72.29 76.13 9.21
N ARG A 15 72.60 75.54 10.38
CA ARG A 15 71.63 75.10 11.38
C ARG A 15 70.68 76.25 11.77
N LYS A 16 69.37 75.99 11.76
CA LYS A 16 68.37 76.96 12.24
C LYS A 16 68.46 77.06 13.78
N HIS A 17 68.21 78.25 14.32
CA HIS A 17 68.25 78.47 15.77
C HIS A 17 67.19 77.59 16.47
N GLY A 18 67.59 76.76 17.45
CA GLY A 18 66.71 75.83 18.17
C GLY A 18 66.51 74.44 17.54
N GLN A 19 67.10 74.15 16.38
CA GLN A 19 66.97 72.84 15.72
C GLN A 19 67.80 71.75 16.45
N THR A 20 67.20 70.61 16.78
CA THR A 20 67.91 69.52 17.50
C THR A 20 68.71 68.61 16.56
N ASP A 21 69.75 67.93 17.06
CA ASP A 21 70.62 67.06 16.23
C ASP A 21 69.87 65.87 15.63
N ARG A 22 68.78 65.44 16.29
CA ARG A 22 67.89 64.39 15.80
C ARG A 22 67.09 64.85 14.57
N GLU A 23 66.66 66.10 14.53
CA GLU A 23 65.94 66.70 13.39
C GLU A 23 66.87 66.93 12.20
N LEU A 24 68.11 67.34 12.45
CA LEU A 24 69.15 67.46 11.42
C LEU A 24 69.47 66.11 10.76
N ARG A 25 69.62 65.05 11.56
CA ARG A 25 69.85 63.68 11.04
C ARG A 25 68.67 63.18 10.20
N LYS A 26 67.43 63.50 10.57
CA LYS A 26 66.26 63.17 9.74
C LYS A 26 66.33 63.86 8.36
N GLN A 27 66.61 65.16 8.32
CA GLN A 27 66.73 65.91 7.07
C GLN A 27 67.89 65.45 6.18
N LEU A 28 69.01 65.02 6.77
CA LEU A 28 70.16 64.45 6.04
C LEU A 28 69.83 63.09 5.43
N ASN A 29 69.12 62.23 6.17
CA ASN A 29 68.68 60.93 5.67
C ASN A 29 67.67 61.06 4.52
N GLU A 30 66.74 62.02 4.59
CA GLU A 30 65.78 62.32 3.52
C GLU A 30 66.45 62.75 2.21
N ARG A 31 67.63 63.39 2.28
CA ARG A 31 68.44 63.76 1.10
C ARG A 31 69.42 62.68 0.64
N GLY A 32 69.37 61.49 1.25
CA GLY A 32 70.17 60.34 0.84
C GLY A 32 71.62 60.38 1.31
N ALA A 33 71.91 60.98 2.47
CA ALA A 33 73.22 60.90 3.10
C ALA A 33 73.54 59.46 3.57
N PRO A 34 74.80 58.99 3.47
CA PRO A 34 75.20 57.66 3.96
C PRO A 34 75.04 57.55 5.49
N ARG A 35 74.67 56.35 5.98
CA ARG A 35 74.31 56.11 7.40
C ARG A 35 75.43 56.41 8.41
N ASP A 36 76.68 56.47 7.96
CA ASP A 36 77.86 56.68 8.81
C ASP A 36 78.34 58.15 8.83
N SER A 37 77.50 59.11 8.43
CA SER A 37 77.88 60.53 8.46
C SER A 37 77.92 61.10 9.90
N ALA A 38 79.06 61.67 10.30
CA ALA A 38 79.24 62.40 11.56
C ALA A 38 78.92 63.90 11.39
N ILE A 39 78.25 64.51 12.39
CA ILE A 39 77.97 65.96 12.42
C ILE A 39 79.06 66.61 13.28
N LEU A 40 79.89 67.46 12.68
CA LEU A 40 80.95 68.18 13.38
C LEU A 40 80.55 69.64 13.61
N THR A 41 80.79 70.13 14.81
CA THR A 41 80.64 71.56 15.14
C THR A 41 81.81 72.37 14.56
N ARG A 42 81.64 73.69 14.40
CA ARG A 42 82.69 74.57 13.86
C ARG A 42 83.97 74.55 14.71
N THR A 43 83.84 74.35 16.01
CA THR A 43 84.95 74.20 16.96
C THR A 43 85.68 72.88 16.80
N GLU A 44 84.97 71.78 16.59
CA GLU A 44 85.57 70.45 16.35
C GLU A 44 86.26 70.39 14.98
N LEU A 45 85.67 71.02 13.96
CA LEU A 45 86.32 71.20 12.66
C LEU A 45 87.62 72.03 12.77
N GLY A 46 87.63 73.08 13.60
CA GLY A 46 88.84 73.85 13.90
C GLY A 46 89.91 72.98 14.55
N LEU A 47 89.56 72.22 15.58
CA LEU A 47 90.49 71.30 16.25
C LEU A 47 91.06 70.23 15.31
N ILE A 48 90.23 69.69 14.41
CA ILE A 48 90.69 68.70 13.42
C ILE A 48 91.57 69.35 12.35
N GLN A 49 91.26 70.58 11.91
CA GLN A 49 92.10 71.34 10.98
C GLN A 49 93.44 71.74 11.61
N ASP A 50 93.46 72.08 12.91
CA ASP A 50 94.67 72.38 13.67
C ASP A 50 95.53 71.13 13.90
N MET A 51 94.91 69.95 14.08
CA MET A 51 95.61 68.66 14.13
C MET A 51 96.17 68.22 12.77
N ILE A 52 95.46 68.48 11.67
CA ILE A 52 95.89 68.10 10.30
C ILE A 52 96.96 69.06 9.75
N SER A 53 96.95 70.33 10.17
CA SER A 53 97.92 71.34 9.72
C SER A 53 99.27 71.30 10.46
N SER A 54 99.47 70.34 11.38
CA SER A 54 100.74 70.11 12.09
C SER A 54 101.35 71.39 12.67
N ASN A 55 100.58 72.09 13.52
CA ASN A 55 101.09 73.14 14.41
C ASN A 55 100.66 72.85 15.85
N LEU A 56 101.45 72.02 16.55
CA LEU A 56 101.36 71.85 18.01
C LEU A 56 102.21 72.94 18.70
N PRO A 57 101.65 73.81 19.54
CA PRO A 57 102.45 74.58 20.49
C PRO A 57 102.83 73.68 21.67
N GLU A 58 104.05 73.13 21.64
CA GLU A 58 104.69 72.55 22.82
C GLU A 58 104.97 73.62 23.88
N THR A 59 104.02 73.90 24.76
CA THR A 59 104.29 74.51 26.08
C THR A 59 103.06 74.37 26.98
N SER A 60 103.07 73.43 27.94
CA SER A 60 102.38 73.54 29.26
C SER A 60 102.41 72.23 30.06
N PHE A 61 103.60 71.77 30.45
CA PHE A 61 103.74 70.63 31.38
C PHE A 61 104.46 70.97 32.70
N SER A 62 104.53 72.25 33.11
CA SER A 62 105.33 72.63 34.28
C SER A 62 104.69 73.66 35.23
N SER A 63 103.37 73.64 35.43
CA SER A 63 102.71 74.55 36.41
C SER A 63 101.58 73.93 37.28
N SER A 64 101.43 72.61 37.36
CA SER A 64 100.36 71.96 38.18
C SER A 64 100.69 71.68 39.65
N SER A 65 101.89 71.96 40.18
CA SER A 65 102.22 71.56 41.57
C SER A 65 101.91 72.62 42.65
N ARG A 66 101.67 73.90 42.31
CA ARG A 66 101.45 74.97 43.31
C ARG A 66 99.98 75.33 43.58
N ALA A 67 99.03 74.86 42.76
CA ALA A 67 97.60 75.16 42.95
C ALA A 67 96.84 74.17 43.84
N ALA A 68 97.36 72.95 44.07
CA ALA A 68 96.67 71.90 44.82
C ALA A 68 96.65 72.11 46.35
N ALA A 69 97.61 72.85 46.91
CA ALA A 69 97.75 73.00 48.36
C ALA A 69 96.75 73.99 48.98
N SER A 70 96.23 74.96 48.21
CA SER A 70 95.33 76.01 48.73
C SER A 70 93.86 75.57 48.87
N LEU A 71 93.46 74.40 48.33
CA LEU A 71 92.08 73.91 48.35
C LEU A 71 91.78 72.93 49.51
N HIS A 72 92.80 72.40 50.19
CA HIS A 72 92.63 71.40 51.26
C HIS A 72 92.05 71.97 52.57
N GLY A 73 92.26 73.26 52.86
CA GLY A 73 91.84 73.85 54.15
C GLY A 73 90.33 74.11 54.30
N ARG A 74 89.53 74.02 53.23
CA ARG A 74 88.09 74.36 53.25
C ARG A 74 87.14 73.15 53.34
N ASN A 75 87.66 71.91 53.37
CA ASN A 75 86.86 70.69 53.16
C ASN A 75 86.69 69.76 54.38
N ILE A 76 87.33 70.03 55.52
CA ILE A 76 87.36 69.08 56.65
C ILE A 76 85.95 68.79 57.21
N SER A 77 85.09 69.80 57.37
CA SER A 77 83.72 69.62 57.85
C SER A 77 82.80 68.89 56.85
N ALA A 78 83.09 69.01 55.55
CA ALA A 78 82.35 68.30 54.51
C ALA A 78 82.76 66.82 54.46
N GLU A 79 84.02 66.51 54.74
CA GLU A 79 84.55 65.15 54.81
C GLU A 79 84.02 64.38 56.03
N GLU A 80 83.88 65.04 57.19
CA GLU A 80 83.29 64.40 58.38
C GLU A 80 81.81 64.04 58.22
N ARG A 81 81.01 64.90 57.58
CA ARG A 81 79.61 64.56 57.25
C ARG A 81 79.51 63.43 56.23
N LYS A 82 80.42 63.39 55.26
CA LYS A 82 80.50 62.28 54.31
C LYS A 82 80.87 60.98 55.01
N ARG A 83 81.83 60.99 55.94
CA ARG A 83 82.18 59.80 56.73
C ARG A 83 81.01 59.29 57.56
N LYS A 84 80.28 60.17 58.25
CA LYS A 84 79.09 59.78 59.01
C LYS A 84 77.96 59.26 58.13
N MET A 85 77.73 59.83 56.94
CA MET A 85 76.77 59.26 55.99
C MET A 85 77.22 57.88 55.50
N MET A 86 78.51 57.69 55.24
CA MET A 86 79.06 56.40 54.82
C MET A 86 78.91 55.36 55.93
N GLU A 87 79.19 55.70 57.19
CA GLU A 87 78.99 54.81 58.33
C GLU A 87 77.50 54.45 58.53
N PHE A 88 76.58 55.41 58.39
CA PHE A 88 75.13 55.13 58.44
C PHE A 88 74.64 54.27 57.27
N ASP A 89 75.19 54.47 56.07
CA ASP A 89 74.87 53.65 54.88
C ASP A 89 75.47 52.24 55.00
N GLU A 90 76.67 52.11 55.58
CA GLU A 90 77.32 50.83 55.89
C GLU A 90 76.57 50.07 56.99
N GLU A 91 76.12 50.76 58.04
CA GLU A 91 75.28 50.16 59.09
C GLU A 91 73.92 49.69 58.57
N ARG A 92 73.29 50.43 57.63
CA ARG A 92 72.05 49.98 56.96
C ARG A 92 72.27 48.76 56.08
N ARG A 93 73.38 48.71 55.34
CA ARG A 93 73.75 47.54 54.52
C ARG A 93 74.06 46.32 55.38
N CYS A 94 74.79 46.49 56.48
CA CYS A 94 75.13 45.40 57.39
C CYS A 94 73.92 44.86 58.16
N LYS A 95 72.90 45.68 58.44
CA LYS A 95 71.63 45.24 59.06
C LYS A 95 70.68 44.55 58.07
N GLY A 96 71.01 44.51 56.77
CA GLY A 96 70.17 43.87 55.76
C GLY A 96 68.82 44.56 55.55
N GLU A 97 68.69 45.83 55.94
CA GLU A 97 67.50 46.65 55.69
C GLU A 97 67.57 47.29 54.28
N GLU A 98 67.90 46.48 53.28
CA GLU A 98 67.54 46.80 51.91
C GLU A 98 66.06 46.46 51.76
N ASN A 99 65.23 47.45 51.38
CA ASN A 99 63.83 47.21 51.06
C ASN A 99 63.80 46.28 49.85
N ILE A 100 63.70 44.96 50.08
CA ILE A 100 63.51 43.96 49.02
C ILE A 100 62.32 44.45 48.21
N THR A 101 62.57 44.78 46.95
CA THR A 101 61.49 45.28 46.08
C THR A 101 60.45 44.17 45.91
N ALA A 102 59.17 44.51 45.75
CA ALA A 102 58.11 43.51 45.60
C ALA A 102 58.43 42.48 44.49
N GLU A 103 59.09 42.93 43.42
CA GLU A 103 59.57 42.08 42.33
C GLU A 103 60.70 41.12 42.73
N GLU A 104 61.58 41.50 43.65
CA GLU A 104 62.65 40.62 44.15
C GLU A 104 62.09 39.57 45.11
N ALA A 105 61.15 39.93 45.97
CA ALA A 105 60.46 38.99 46.86
C ALA A 105 59.63 37.96 46.07
N GLU A 106 58.99 38.37 44.97
CA GLU A 106 58.29 37.45 44.06
C GLU A 106 59.26 36.50 43.36
N LYS A 107 60.38 37.00 42.83
CA LYS A 107 61.43 36.17 42.22
C LYS A 107 62.01 35.16 43.22
N GLU A 108 62.18 35.53 44.47
CA GLU A 108 62.64 34.62 45.52
C GLU A 108 61.61 33.53 45.85
N ARG A 109 60.31 33.87 45.93
CA ARG A 109 59.24 32.89 46.10
C ARG A 109 59.13 31.94 44.93
N GLU A 110 59.23 32.44 43.70
CA GLU A 110 59.27 31.60 42.50
C GLU A 110 60.47 30.66 42.53
N ARG A 111 61.66 31.17 42.88
CA ARG A 111 62.86 30.33 43.05
C ARG A 111 62.63 29.25 44.10
N GLN A 112 62.03 29.58 45.24
CA GLN A 112 61.69 28.60 46.28
C GLN A 112 60.70 27.56 45.78
N LEU A 113 59.61 27.96 45.12
CA LEU A 113 58.65 27.05 44.50
C LEU A 113 59.29 26.15 43.43
N HIS A 114 60.24 26.68 42.65
CA HIS A 114 60.98 25.91 41.67
C HIS A 114 61.92 24.89 42.35
N LEU A 115 62.61 25.29 43.41
CA LEU A 115 63.46 24.39 44.20
C LEU A 115 62.63 23.31 44.89
N ASP A 116 61.47 23.66 45.46
CA ASP A 116 60.58 22.70 46.12
C ASP A 116 59.96 21.75 45.09
N ARG A 117 59.52 22.23 43.92
CA ARG A 117 59.10 21.36 42.81
C ARG A 117 60.23 20.48 42.29
N ALA A 118 61.47 20.94 42.30
CA ALA A 118 62.61 20.14 41.91
C ALA A 118 62.87 19.03 42.96
N ARG A 119 62.78 19.37 44.24
CA ARG A 119 62.86 18.42 45.36
C ARG A 119 61.77 17.36 45.27
N THR A 120 60.50 17.74 45.09
CA THR A 120 59.41 16.77 44.97
C THR A 120 59.60 15.84 43.77
N LYS A 121 60.12 16.34 42.65
CA LYS A 121 60.43 15.49 41.48
C LYS A 121 61.55 14.50 41.77
N LEU A 122 62.59 14.91 42.49
CA LEU A 122 63.64 14.01 42.95
C LEU A 122 63.08 12.97 43.93
N ASP A 123 62.16 13.38 44.81
CA ASP A 123 61.50 12.46 45.74
C ASP A 123 60.58 11.46 45.02
N GLU A 124 59.93 11.84 43.93
CA GLU A 124 59.13 10.97 43.05
C GLU A 124 59.99 9.97 42.24
N GLU A 125 61.31 10.20 42.13
CA GLU A 125 62.22 9.30 41.44
C GLU A 125 62.63 8.09 42.28
N TYR A 126 62.50 8.15 43.61
CA TYR A 126 62.77 7.00 44.48
C TYR A 126 61.86 5.80 44.16
N ASP A 127 62.40 4.59 44.25
CA ASP A 127 61.65 3.39 43.87
C ASP A 127 60.46 3.10 44.80
N GLU A 128 60.54 3.47 46.08
CA GLU A 128 59.42 3.33 47.03
C GLU A 128 58.26 4.28 46.70
N THR A 129 58.55 5.54 46.34
CA THR A 129 57.51 6.51 45.96
C THR A 129 56.87 6.13 44.64
N ARG A 130 57.63 5.57 43.68
CA ARG A 130 57.07 4.94 42.47
C ARG A 130 56.17 3.75 42.79
N ALA A 131 56.54 2.89 43.74
CA ALA A 131 55.71 1.78 44.18
C ALA A 131 54.41 2.26 44.84
N MET A 132 54.48 3.27 45.72
CA MET A 132 53.29 3.90 46.31
C MET A 132 52.39 4.53 45.25
N ASN A 133 52.98 5.22 44.27
CA ASN A 133 52.23 5.82 43.15
C ASN A 133 51.51 4.76 42.30
N ARG A 134 52.09 3.57 42.11
CA ARG A 134 51.41 2.44 41.44
C ARG A 134 50.19 1.97 42.24
N ILE A 135 50.32 1.79 43.56
CA ILE A 135 49.20 1.38 44.42
C ILE A 135 48.08 2.43 44.39
N ILE A 136 48.42 3.72 44.45
CA ILE A 136 47.44 4.82 44.35
C ILE A 136 46.74 4.80 42.99
N LEU A 137 47.47 4.54 41.91
CA LEU A 137 46.89 4.42 40.57
C LEU A 137 45.92 3.24 40.48
N GLU A 138 46.32 2.08 41.02
CA GLU A 138 45.49 0.89 41.07
C GLU A 138 44.21 1.14 41.88
N ALA A 139 44.31 1.79 43.05
CA ALA A 139 43.17 2.17 43.86
C ALA A 139 42.21 3.09 43.07
N LYS A 140 42.73 4.13 42.40
CA LYS A 140 41.92 5.01 41.53
C LYS A 140 41.22 4.24 40.41
N CYS A 141 41.91 3.28 39.79
CA CYS A 141 41.31 2.44 38.75
C CYS A 141 40.22 1.50 39.29
N VAL A 142 40.39 0.98 40.51
CA VAL A 142 39.37 0.16 41.18
C VAL A 142 38.13 1.02 41.46
N GLU A 143 38.28 2.18 42.09
CA GLU A 143 37.17 3.10 42.39
C GLU A 143 36.37 3.47 41.13
N LEU A 144 37.06 3.82 40.04
CA LEU A 144 36.40 4.11 38.75
C LEU A 144 35.66 2.89 38.20
N ARG A 145 36.23 1.68 38.34
CA ARG A 145 35.57 0.44 37.90
C ARG A 145 34.34 0.12 38.74
N GLU A 146 34.36 0.41 40.05
CA GLU A 146 33.22 0.23 40.92
C GLU A 146 32.10 1.21 40.60
N ALA A 147 32.44 2.49 40.38
CA ALA A 147 31.49 3.48 39.90
C ALA A 147 30.83 3.06 38.57
N GLN A 148 31.63 2.63 37.59
CA GLN A 148 31.11 2.11 36.31
C GLN A 148 30.24 0.85 36.48
N ARG A 149 30.56 -0.02 37.43
CA ARG A 149 29.76 -1.21 37.73
C ARG A 149 28.39 -0.81 38.27
N LEU A 150 28.35 0.14 39.20
CA LEU A 150 27.11 0.67 39.78
C LEU A 150 26.25 1.38 38.73
N GLU A 151 26.87 2.20 37.87
CA GLU A 151 26.16 2.84 36.74
C GLU A 151 25.55 1.79 35.81
N ARG A 152 26.32 0.77 35.41
CA ARG A 152 25.79 -0.32 34.58
C ARG A 152 24.68 -1.12 35.26
N GLN A 153 24.73 -1.28 36.58
CA GLN A 153 23.65 -1.93 37.32
C GLN A 153 22.38 -1.08 37.30
N LYS A 154 22.49 0.23 37.55
CA LYS A 154 21.36 1.17 37.46
C LYS A 154 20.74 1.19 36.07
N MET A 155 21.55 1.28 35.02
CA MET A 155 21.06 1.22 33.64
C MET A 155 20.27 -0.07 33.36
N LYS A 156 20.76 -1.23 33.85
CA LYS A 156 20.05 -2.51 33.71
C LYS A 156 18.75 -2.57 34.52
N GLU A 157 18.72 -1.93 35.68
CA GLU A 157 17.50 -1.85 36.50
C GLU A 157 16.46 -0.98 35.81
N GLU A 158 16.86 0.18 35.28
CA GLU A 158 16.01 1.06 34.48
C GLU A 158 15.49 0.35 33.23
N GLU A 159 16.35 -0.34 32.47
CA GLU A 159 15.96 -1.16 31.31
C GLU A 159 14.88 -2.19 31.69
N LYS A 160 15.07 -2.93 32.79
CA LYS A 160 14.07 -3.89 33.28
C LYS A 160 12.75 -3.23 33.68
N GLU A 161 12.79 -2.04 34.28
CA GLU A 161 11.56 -1.30 34.59
C GLU A 161 10.84 -0.81 33.33
N TYR A 162 11.58 -0.37 32.31
CA TYR A 162 11.01 -0.02 31.02
C TYR A 162 10.41 -1.24 30.30
N GLU A 163 11.10 -2.38 30.30
CA GLU A 163 10.58 -3.64 29.77
C GLU A 163 9.29 -4.05 30.48
N ARG A 164 9.26 -4.01 31.82
CA ARG A 164 8.03 -4.31 32.59
C ARG A 164 6.87 -3.39 32.22
N LYS A 165 7.10 -2.08 32.11
CA LYS A 165 6.07 -1.12 31.70
C LYS A 165 5.59 -1.39 30.26
N MET A 166 6.50 -1.77 29.37
CA MET A 166 6.15 -2.12 27.98
C MET A 166 5.30 -3.40 27.93
N ASP A 167 5.68 -4.42 28.68
CA ASP A 167 4.93 -5.68 28.80
C ASP A 167 3.52 -5.42 29.36
N GLU A 168 3.40 -4.56 30.38
CA GLU A 168 2.11 -4.13 30.91
C GLU A 168 1.25 -3.44 29.85
N MET A 169 1.81 -2.50 29.07
CA MET A 169 1.08 -1.86 27.97
C MET A 169 0.65 -2.87 26.89
N LEU A 170 1.53 -3.80 26.52
CA LEU A 170 1.23 -4.85 25.55
C LEU A 170 0.09 -5.75 26.03
N LEU A 171 0.09 -6.12 27.32
CA LEU A 171 -0.97 -6.92 27.94
C LEU A 171 -2.31 -6.17 27.96
N GLU A 172 -2.29 -4.85 28.20
CA GLU A 172 -3.49 -4.03 28.09
C GLU A 172 -4.04 -3.95 26.67
N GLU A 173 -3.16 -3.80 25.67
CA GLU A 173 -3.55 -3.82 24.27
C GLU A 173 -4.11 -5.18 23.84
N ALA A 174 -3.50 -6.27 24.29
CA ALA A 174 -4.01 -7.62 24.07
C ALA A 174 -5.42 -7.80 24.67
N LYS A 175 -5.64 -7.35 25.91
CA LYS A 175 -6.97 -7.34 26.54
C LYS A 175 -7.98 -6.47 25.80
N LYS A 176 -7.57 -5.32 25.26
CA LYS A 176 -8.43 -4.46 24.42
C LYS A 176 -8.81 -5.17 23.13
N ALA A 177 -7.85 -5.83 22.48
CA ALA A 177 -8.11 -6.61 21.26
C ALA A 177 -9.08 -7.76 21.53
N GLU A 178 -8.90 -8.51 22.61
CA GLU A 178 -9.81 -9.59 23.02
C GLU A 178 -11.23 -9.08 23.23
N LYS A 179 -11.42 -7.96 23.95
CA LYS A 179 -12.73 -7.31 24.10
C LYS A 179 -13.39 -6.95 22.77
N VAL A 180 -12.61 -6.45 21.80
CA VAL A 180 -13.13 -6.14 20.46
C VAL A 180 -13.59 -7.41 19.74
N TYR A 181 -12.87 -8.52 19.89
CA TYR A 181 -13.30 -9.82 19.34
C TYR A 181 -14.56 -10.33 20.02
N GLU A 182 -14.64 -10.29 21.35
CA GLU A 182 -15.85 -10.67 22.10
C GLU A 182 -17.06 -9.82 21.69
N GLU A 183 -16.90 -8.51 21.51
CA GLU A 183 -17.98 -7.64 21.03
C GLU A 183 -18.44 -8.00 19.61
N ARG A 184 -17.51 -8.36 18.71
CA ARG A 184 -17.86 -8.82 17.36
C ARG A 184 -18.62 -10.14 17.42
N GLU A 185 -18.19 -11.09 18.24
CA GLU A 185 -18.90 -12.36 18.42
C GLU A 185 -20.30 -12.16 19.01
N ARG A 186 -20.44 -11.29 20.02
CA ARG A 186 -21.76 -10.92 20.57
C ARG A 186 -22.68 -10.34 19.50
N ARG A 187 -22.19 -9.41 18.68
CA ARG A 187 -22.97 -8.85 17.55
C ARG A 187 -23.36 -9.94 16.56
N HIS A 188 -22.47 -10.89 16.26
CA HIS A 188 -22.79 -12.02 15.39
C HIS A 188 -23.88 -12.92 15.99
N LEU A 189 -23.80 -13.25 17.28
CA LEU A 189 -24.82 -14.05 17.97
C LEU A 189 -26.17 -13.33 18.02
N GLU A 190 -26.18 -12.02 18.31
CA GLU A 190 -27.39 -11.20 18.29
C GLU A 190 -28.04 -11.18 16.89
N GLN A 191 -27.24 -10.99 15.85
CA GLN A 191 -27.71 -11.07 14.46
C GLN A 191 -28.28 -12.45 14.13
N GLN A 192 -27.61 -13.53 14.53
CA GLN A 192 -28.14 -14.89 14.34
C GLN A 192 -29.47 -15.08 15.06
N LEU A 193 -29.62 -14.52 16.26
CA LEU A 193 -30.85 -14.62 17.05
C LEU A 193 -32.00 -13.82 16.42
N ILE A 194 -31.71 -12.62 15.90
CA ILE A 194 -32.67 -11.81 15.12
C ILE A 194 -33.08 -12.55 13.84
N ASN A 195 -32.11 -13.08 13.09
CA ASN A 195 -32.37 -13.85 11.87
C ASN A 195 -33.20 -15.10 12.17
N SER A 196 -32.88 -15.83 13.24
CA SER A 196 -33.65 -17.00 13.69
C SER A 196 -35.09 -16.63 14.05
N LYS A 197 -35.30 -15.50 14.76
CA LYS A 197 -36.64 -14.98 15.06
C LYS A 197 -37.40 -14.64 13.78
N GLY A 198 -36.78 -13.93 12.85
CA GLY A 198 -37.38 -13.58 11.56
C GLY A 198 -37.78 -14.82 10.75
N ILE A 199 -36.93 -15.86 10.69
CA ILE A 199 -37.26 -17.13 10.02
C ILE A 199 -38.44 -17.83 10.70
N LYS A 200 -38.48 -17.84 12.04
CA LYS A 200 -39.61 -18.43 12.79
C LYS A 200 -40.92 -17.69 12.52
N GLU A 201 -40.89 -16.36 12.42
CA GLU A 201 -42.05 -15.55 12.07
C GLU A 201 -42.52 -15.82 10.64
N GLN A 202 -41.59 -15.89 9.68
CA GLN A 202 -41.90 -16.27 8.30
C GLN A 202 -42.49 -17.68 8.19
N LEU A 203 -42.02 -18.62 9.01
CA LEU A 203 -42.59 -19.98 9.04
C LEU A 203 -44.03 -19.96 9.53
N LYS A 204 -44.31 -19.24 10.62
CA LYS A 204 -45.67 -19.06 11.15
C LYS A 204 -46.59 -18.39 10.13
N GLU A 205 -46.10 -17.38 9.42
CA GLU A 205 -46.88 -16.73 8.36
C GLU A 205 -47.22 -17.70 7.22
N ARG A 206 -46.23 -18.50 6.78
CA ARG A 206 -46.45 -19.56 5.77
C ARG A 206 -47.43 -20.63 6.26
N GLU A 207 -47.37 -21.03 7.53
CA GLU A 207 -48.32 -21.96 8.13
C GLU A 207 -49.74 -21.37 8.12
N LEU A 208 -49.90 -20.11 8.52
CA LEU A 208 -51.20 -19.42 8.46
C LEU A 208 -51.73 -19.32 7.03
N ASP A 209 -50.89 -19.01 6.06
CA ASP A 209 -51.29 -18.98 4.65
C ASP A 209 -51.63 -20.36 4.12
N HIS A 210 -50.94 -21.40 4.56
CA HIS A 210 -51.28 -22.78 4.25
C HIS A 210 -52.68 -23.14 4.80
N ILE A 211 -52.96 -22.79 6.06
CA ILE A 211 -54.28 -22.99 6.69
C ILE A 211 -55.36 -22.22 5.92
N ARG A 212 -55.12 -20.95 5.56
CA ARG A 212 -56.07 -20.15 4.75
C ARG A 212 -56.35 -20.76 3.39
N LYS A 213 -55.33 -21.29 2.71
CA LYS A 213 -55.50 -22.00 1.43
C LYS A 213 -56.32 -23.26 1.61
N LEU A 214 -56.06 -24.02 2.68
CA LEU A 214 -56.83 -25.22 3.01
C LEU A 214 -58.30 -24.88 3.28
N GLN A 215 -58.56 -23.81 4.02
CA GLN A 215 -59.92 -23.31 4.29
C GLN A 215 -60.64 -22.87 3.01
N ARG A 216 -59.97 -22.15 2.10
CA ARG A 216 -60.55 -21.80 0.79
C ARG A 216 -60.88 -23.04 -0.02
N HIS A 217 -59.97 -24.01 -0.04
CA HIS A 217 -60.19 -25.25 -0.77
C HIS A 217 -61.35 -26.06 -0.18
N GLN A 218 -61.53 -26.06 1.14
CA GLN A 218 -62.69 -26.65 1.80
C GLN A 218 -63.99 -25.91 1.45
N GLN A 219 -63.99 -24.57 1.47
CA GLN A 219 -65.16 -23.78 1.06
C GLN A 219 -65.54 -24.02 -0.41
N GLU A 220 -64.56 -24.13 -1.30
CA GLU A 220 -64.79 -24.49 -2.71
C GLU A 220 -65.35 -25.90 -2.86
N GLN A 221 -64.86 -26.87 -2.06
CA GLN A 221 -65.40 -28.23 -2.03
C GLN A 221 -66.84 -28.27 -1.52
N GLU A 222 -67.15 -27.54 -0.45
CA GLU A 222 -68.51 -27.43 0.09
C GLU A 222 -69.46 -26.76 -0.91
N ALA A 223 -69.03 -25.67 -1.56
CA ALA A 223 -69.82 -25.01 -2.60
C ALA A 223 -70.05 -25.92 -3.82
N MET A 224 -69.02 -26.69 -4.24
CA MET A 224 -69.18 -27.69 -5.29
C MET A 224 -70.14 -28.80 -4.88
N ALA A 225 -70.07 -29.29 -3.63
CA ALA A 225 -70.97 -30.31 -3.11
C ALA A 225 -72.43 -29.82 -3.10
N GLN A 226 -72.69 -28.61 -2.61
CA GLN A 226 -74.01 -27.98 -2.64
C GLN A 226 -74.52 -27.82 -4.08
N HIS A 227 -73.67 -27.40 -5.01
CA HIS A 227 -74.05 -27.30 -6.42
C HIS A 227 -74.39 -28.68 -7.02
N LEU A 228 -73.64 -29.72 -6.65
CA LEU A 228 -73.90 -31.09 -7.08
C LEU A 228 -75.22 -31.63 -6.52
N GLU A 229 -75.53 -31.33 -5.27
CA GLU A 229 -76.81 -31.69 -4.63
C GLU A 229 -77.99 -31.03 -5.34
N LEU A 230 -77.91 -29.71 -5.61
CA LEU A 230 -78.95 -29.01 -6.38
C LEU A 230 -79.14 -29.62 -7.78
N LEU A 231 -78.05 -29.94 -8.47
CA LEU A 231 -78.13 -30.60 -9.79
C LEU A 231 -78.77 -31.98 -9.69
N GLN A 232 -78.48 -32.74 -8.64
CA GLN A 232 -79.12 -34.04 -8.39
C GLN A 232 -80.61 -33.90 -8.09
N GLU A 233 -81.01 -32.89 -7.31
CA GLU A 233 -82.41 -32.59 -7.02
C GLU A 233 -83.17 -32.17 -8.29
N GLU A 234 -82.58 -31.29 -9.11
CA GLU A 234 -83.14 -30.92 -10.41
C GLU A 234 -83.28 -32.14 -11.34
N GLN A 235 -82.28 -33.01 -11.39
CA GLN A 235 -82.36 -34.25 -12.16
C GLN A 235 -83.45 -35.19 -11.63
N ARG A 236 -83.63 -35.30 -10.32
CA ARG A 236 -84.71 -36.10 -9.71
C ARG A 236 -86.07 -35.49 -10.06
N ALA A 237 -86.23 -34.17 -9.98
CA ALA A 237 -87.45 -33.47 -10.35
C ALA A 237 -87.77 -33.63 -11.84
N GLN A 238 -86.77 -33.54 -12.72
CA GLN A 238 -86.94 -33.79 -14.16
C GLN A 238 -87.33 -35.24 -14.44
N ARG A 239 -86.75 -36.22 -13.73
CA ARG A 239 -87.15 -37.63 -13.85
C ARG A 239 -88.61 -37.84 -13.43
N LEU A 240 -89.04 -37.24 -12.32
CA LEU A 240 -90.43 -37.30 -11.86
C LEU A 240 -91.37 -36.66 -12.89
N ARG A 241 -91.07 -35.45 -13.40
CA ARG A 241 -91.86 -34.79 -14.45
C ARG A 241 -91.98 -35.65 -15.70
N ARG A 242 -90.88 -36.26 -16.16
CA ARG A 242 -90.91 -37.19 -17.30
C ARG A 242 -91.75 -38.44 -17.01
N GLN A 243 -91.71 -38.97 -15.79
CA GLN A 243 -92.57 -40.09 -15.40
C GLN A 243 -94.05 -39.70 -15.39
N GLU A 244 -94.39 -38.52 -14.86
CA GLU A 244 -95.75 -37.97 -14.88
C GLU A 244 -96.24 -37.72 -16.32
N GLU A 245 -95.39 -37.15 -17.19
CA GLU A 245 -95.69 -36.95 -18.62
C GLU A 245 -95.93 -38.29 -19.33
N VAL A 246 -95.09 -39.31 -19.06
CA VAL A 246 -95.27 -40.65 -19.61
C VAL A 246 -96.55 -41.31 -19.09
N GLN A 247 -96.88 -41.16 -17.81
CA GLN A 247 -98.12 -41.68 -17.22
C GLN A 247 -99.35 -41.01 -17.84
N ARG A 248 -99.36 -39.68 -17.97
CA ARG A 248 -100.45 -38.94 -18.64
C ARG A 248 -100.62 -39.37 -20.08
N LEU A 249 -99.53 -39.51 -20.83
CA LEU A 249 -99.57 -39.97 -22.22
C LEU A 249 -100.05 -41.43 -22.33
N MET A 250 -99.72 -42.27 -21.34
CA MET A 250 -100.22 -43.64 -21.26
C MET A 250 -101.71 -43.68 -20.92
N GLU A 251 -102.19 -42.85 -20.01
CA GLU A 251 -103.62 -42.68 -19.69
C GLU A 251 -104.39 -42.20 -20.93
N GLU A 252 -103.92 -41.15 -21.62
CA GLU A 252 -104.50 -40.66 -22.87
C GLU A 252 -104.53 -41.75 -23.95
N ALA A 253 -103.45 -42.53 -24.08
CA ALA A 253 -103.40 -43.65 -25.02
C ALA A 253 -104.38 -44.78 -24.63
N THR A 254 -104.59 -45.05 -23.34
CA THR A 254 -105.58 -46.05 -22.89
C THR A 254 -107.01 -45.58 -23.14
N ILE A 255 -107.31 -44.29 -22.94
CA ILE A 255 -108.62 -43.69 -23.24
C ILE A 255 -108.88 -43.75 -24.75
N ALA A 256 -107.94 -43.31 -25.57
CA ALA A 256 -108.06 -43.37 -27.03
C ALA A 256 -108.21 -44.81 -27.55
N ASN A 257 -107.48 -45.77 -26.97
CA ASN A 257 -107.65 -47.19 -27.31
C ASN A 257 -109.03 -47.73 -26.89
N ALA A 258 -109.54 -47.35 -25.71
CA ALA A 258 -110.87 -47.75 -25.26
C ALA A 258 -111.97 -47.17 -26.16
N GLU A 259 -111.87 -45.89 -26.53
CA GLU A 259 -112.75 -45.24 -27.50
C GLU A 259 -112.71 -45.93 -28.87
N GLN A 260 -111.52 -46.32 -29.34
CA GLN A 260 -111.37 -47.03 -30.60
C GLN A 260 -111.96 -48.44 -30.55
N VAL A 261 -111.89 -49.14 -29.42
CA VAL A 261 -112.53 -50.44 -29.21
C VAL A 261 -114.05 -50.30 -29.20
N GLU A 262 -114.60 -49.30 -28.52
CA GLU A 262 -116.04 -49.00 -28.51
C GLU A 262 -116.56 -48.64 -29.91
N LEU A 263 -115.83 -47.83 -30.68
CA LEU A 263 -116.16 -47.52 -32.07
C LEU A 263 -116.15 -48.77 -32.95
N LYS A 264 -115.14 -49.63 -32.82
CA LYS A 264 -115.09 -50.92 -33.54
C LYS A 264 -116.24 -51.85 -33.16
N ARG A 265 -116.64 -51.86 -31.88
CA ARG A 265 -117.77 -52.65 -31.39
C ARG A 265 -119.09 -52.15 -31.97
N ARG A 266 -119.35 -50.84 -31.93
CA ARG A 266 -120.52 -50.23 -32.57
C ARG A 266 -120.57 -50.51 -34.07
N HIS A 267 -119.42 -50.45 -34.75
CA HIS A 267 -119.35 -50.76 -36.17
C HIS A 267 -119.64 -52.24 -36.46
N ARG A 268 -119.20 -53.17 -35.60
CA ARG A 268 -119.54 -54.60 -35.71
C ARG A 268 -121.03 -54.86 -35.42
N GLU A 269 -121.62 -54.16 -34.45
CA GLU A 269 -123.04 -54.27 -34.14
C GLU A 269 -123.90 -53.78 -35.33
N LEU A 270 -123.53 -52.64 -35.95
CA LEU A 270 -124.16 -52.16 -37.17
C LEU A 270 -123.98 -53.12 -38.36
N GLN A 271 -122.77 -53.67 -38.55
CA GLN A 271 -122.53 -54.69 -39.58
C GLN A 271 -123.37 -55.95 -39.36
N ALA A 272 -123.51 -56.41 -38.12
CA ALA A 272 -124.34 -57.57 -37.80
C ALA A 272 -125.84 -57.28 -38.01
N GLU A 273 -126.30 -56.04 -37.80
CA GLU A 273 -127.67 -55.62 -38.11
C GLU A 273 -127.91 -55.55 -39.63
N GLU A 274 -126.96 -54.99 -40.39
CA GLU A 274 -126.99 -54.97 -41.85
C GLU A 274 -126.92 -56.38 -42.45
N GLU A 275 -126.10 -57.27 -41.90
CA GLU A 275 -126.03 -58.69 -42.29
C GLU A 275 -127.36 -59.41 -42.02
N ARG A 276 -128.03 -59.16 -40.88
CA ARG A 276 -129.36 -59.73 -40.61
C ARG A 276 -130.42 -59.22 -41.60
N GLN A 277 -130.37 -57.94 -41.96
CA GLN A 277 -131.27 -57.37 -42.96
C GLN A 277 -130.99 -57.92 -44.36
N MET A 278 -129.71 -58.14 -44.70
CA MET A 278 -129.30 -58.80 -45.94
C MET A 278 -129.74 -60.26 -45.96
N ASP A 279 -129.59 -61.02 -44.88
CA ASP A 279 -130.04 -62.42 -44.81
C ASP A 279 -131.55 -62.56 -44.97
N GLU A 280 -132.33 -61.65 -44.41
CA GLU A 280 -133.79 -61.62 -44.60
C GLU A 280 -134.19 -61.23 -46.02
N TYR A 281 -133.41 -60.37 -46.68
CA TYR A 281 -133.60 -60.00 -48.08
C TYR A 281 -133.18 -61.15 -49.02
N ILE A 282 -132.05 -61.82 -48.74
CA ILE A 282 -131.53 -62.97 -49.47
C ILE A 282 -132.48 -64.16 -49.33
N ARG A 283 -133.03 -64.46 -48.15
CA ARG A 283 -134.04 -65.52 -48.00
C ARG A 283 -135.31 -65.28 -48.84
N LYS A 284 -135.72 -64.02 -48.99
CA LYS A 284 -136.88 -63.64 -49.83
C LYS A 284 -136.54 -63.69 -51.33
N LYS A 285 -135.30 -63.34 -51.69
CA LYS A 285 -134.79 -63.38 -53.06
C LYS A 285 -134.51 -64.82 -53.52
N ASP A 286 -133.94 -65.67 -52.67
CA ASP A 286 -133.67 -67.08 -52.92
C ASP A 286 -134.96 -67.89 -53.14
N GLN A 287 -136.06 -67.53 -52.46
CA GLN A 287 -137.37 -68.14 -52.71
C GLN A 287 -137.95 -67.76 -54.08
N GLN A 288 -137.61 -66.57 -54.60
CA GLN A 288 -137.99 -66.12 -55.94
C GLN A 288 -137.02 -66.68 -57.01
N GLU A 289 -135.74 -66.81 -56.69
CA GLU A 289 -134.70 -67.34 -57.58
C GLU A 289 -134.72 -68.86 -57.69
N GLN A 290 -135.14 -69.62 -56.66
CA GLN A 290 -135.36 -71.08 -56.80
C GLN A 290 -136.46 -71.43 -57.82
N MET A 291 -137.41 -70.50 -58.04
CA MET A 291 -138.45 -70.65 -59.06
C MET A 291 -137.93 -70.29 -60.47
N LEU A 292 -136.96 -69.38 -60.58
CA LEU A 292 -136.30 -68.99 -61.84
C LEU A 292 -135.09 -69.86 -62.22
N ALA A 293 -134.40 -70.45 -61.24
CA ALA A 293 -133.20 -71.27 -61.42
C ALA A 293 -133.48 -72.63 -62.07
N LYS A 294 -134.70 -73.17 -61.92
CA LYS A 294 -135.13 -74.36 -62.68
C LYS A 294 -135.27 -74.07 -64.18
N GLU A 295 -135.49 -72.82 -64.56
CA GLU A 295 -135.57 -72.39 -65.96
C GLU A 295 -134.20 -72.00 -66.54
N GLN A 296 -133.30 -71.45 -65.72
CA GLN A 296 -131.95 -70.99 -66.16
C GLN A 296 -130.86 -72.08 -66.11
N GLN A 297 -131.05 -73.19 -65.39
CA GLN A 297 -130.11 -74.32 -65.33
C GLN A 297 -129.91 -75.07 -66.67
N ARG A 298 -130.71 -74.76 -67.71
CA ARG A 298 -130.49 -75.29 -69.07
C ARG A 298 -129.55 -74.44 -69.92
N ILE A 299 -129.26 -73.21 -69.54
CA ILE A 299 -128.53 -72.24 -70.38
C ILE A 299 -127.15 -71.89 -69.79
N ALA A 300 -126.95 -72.00 -68.47
CA ALA A 300 -125.67 -71.65 -67.82
C ALA A 300 -124.60 -72.76 -67.86
N ASN A 301 -124.96 -74.01 -68.15
CA ASN A 301 -124.01 -75.13 -68.30
C ASN A 301 -123.06 -74.99 -69.50
N GLU A 302 -123.25 -73.98 -70.36
CA GLU A 302 -122.42 -73.78 -71.55
C GLU A 302 -121.48 -72.56 -71.48
N LYS A 303 -121.57 -71.66 -70.49
CA LYS A 303 -120.85 -70.37 -70.57
C LYS A 303 -120.08 -69.89 -69.34
N GLU A 304 -119.93 -70.70 -68.29
CA GLU A 304 -119.21 -70.25 -67.09
C GLU A 304 -118.17 -71.27 -66.59
N ARG A 305 -117.39 -71.84 -67.52
CA ARG A 305 -116.14 -72.54 -67.21
C ARG A 305 -114.89 -71.90 -67.81
N GLU A 306 -115.01 -70.79 -68.53
CA GLU A 306 -113.83 -70.11 -69.05
C GLU A 306 -113.74 -68.67 -68.53
N VAL A 307 -112.91 -68.50 -67.50
CA VAL A 307 -112.29 -67.23 -67.11
C VAL A 307 -112.96 -66.50 -65.94
N ALA A 308 -112.93 -67.21 -64.81
CA ALA A 308 -112.57 -66.68 -63.51
C ALA A 308 -111.05 -66.37 -63.39
N LYS A 309 -110.41 -65.75 -64.40
CA LYS A 309 -108.93 -65.67 -64.46
C LYS A 309 -108.29 -64.31 -64.74
N LEU A 310 -109.04 -63.21 -64.57
CA LEU A 310 -108.48 -61.86 -64.47
C LEU A 310 -109.38 -61.06 -63.52
N ARG A 311 -109.43 -61.31 -62.19
CA ARG A 311 -108.45 -60.75 -61.22
C ARG A 311 -107.73 -59.54 -61.83
N GLU A 312 -108.49 -58.50 -62.16
CA GLU A 312 -108.94 -57.50 -61.20
C GLU A 312 -107.76 -56.99 -60.35
N THR A 313 -107.06 -56.01 -60.94
CA THR A 313 -107.05 -54.65 -60.38
C THR A 313 -106.43 -54.44 -59.01
N GLN A 314 -105.23 -54.98 -58.74
CA GLN A 314 -104.47 -54.62 -57.51
C GLN A 314 -103.00 -54.20 -57.65
N GLU A 315 -102.38 -54.18 -58.84
CA GLU A 315 -100.96 -53.75 -58.95
C GLU A 315 -100.72 -52.31 -59.44
N GLN A 316 -101.75 -51.57 -59.87
CA GLN A 316 -101.53 -50.23 -60.46
C GLN A 316 -101.73 -49.03 -59.52
N GLN A 317 -101.95 -49.23 -58.21
CA GLN A 317 -102.14 -48.12 -57.26
C GLN A 317 -101.02 -47.91 -56.22
N GLN A 318 -99.89 -48.63 -56.30
CA GLN A 318 -98.68 -48.35 -55.48
C GLN A 318 -97.56 -47.61 -56.23
N GLY A 319 -97.88 -46.88 -57.31
CA GLY A 319 -96.88 -46.17 -58.12
C GLY A 319 -96.75 -44.66 -57.89
N LYS A 320 -97.66 -44.02 -57.14
CA LYS A 320 -97.81 -42.54 -57.17
C LYS A 320 -97.20 -41.76 -55.99
N GLN A 321 -96.70 -42.40 -54.94
CA GLN A 321 -95.99 -41.70 -53.84
C GLN A 321 -94.46 -41.77 -53.94
N SER A 322 -93.89 -42.76 -54.65
CA SER A 322 -92.43 -42.92 -54.79
C SER A 322 -91.75 -41.81 -55.60
N GLN A 323 -92.48 -41.06 -56.42
CA GLN A 323 -91.89 -40.06 -57.33
C GLN A 323 -91.80 -38.65 -56.73
N LEU A 324 -92.54 -38.36 -55.64
CA LEU A 324 -92.51 -37.04 -54.99
C LEU A 324 -91.39 -36.90 -53.96
N ASP A 325 -90.93 -37.99 -53.34
CA ASP A 325 -89.81 -37.99 -52.39
C ASP A 325 -88.44 -37.95 -53.06
N GLU A 326 -88.33 -38.50 -54.28
CA GLU A 326 -87.07 -38.53 -55.03
C GLU A 326 -86.63 -37.15 -55.55
N LEU A 327 -87.60 -36.27 -55.83
CA LEU A 327 -87.32 -34.88 -56.25
C LEU A 327 -87.04 -33.93 -55.07
N ARG A 328 -87.49 -34.26 -53.86
CA ARG A 328 -87.21 -33.49 -52.64
C ARG A 328 -85.83 -33.82 -52.07
N ALA A 329 -85.39 -35.08 -52.17
CA ALA A 329 -84.05 -35.53 -51.74
C ALA A 329 -82.91 -34.91 -52.57
N LYS A 330 -83.06 -34.78 -53.90
CA LYS A 330 -82.01 -34.26 -54.79
C LYS A 330 -81.71 -32.76 -54.56
N ARG A 331 -82.71 -31.94 -54.22
CA ARG A 331 -82.50 -30.50 -53.91
C ARG A 331 -81.83 -30.26 -52.55
N VAL A 332 -82.10 -31.11 -51.55
CA VAL A 332 -81.45 -31.04 -50.23
C VAL A 332 -79.99 -31.46 -50.32
N GLN A 333 -79.68 -32.48 -51.14
CA GLN A 333 -78.30 -32.92 -51.41
C GLN A 333 -77.47 -31.84 -52.13
N ASP A 334 -78.04 -31.14 -53.12
CA ASP A 334 -77.35 -30.06 -53.84
C ASP A 334 -77.19 -28.76 -53.02
N ALA A 335 -78.09 -28.48 -52.08
CA ALA A 335 -77.95 -27.37 -51.13
C ALA A 335 -76.86 -27.67 -50.09
N TYR A 336 -76.83 -28.90 -49.56
CA TYR A 336 -75.82 -29.35 -48.61
C TYR A 336 -74.42 -29.38 -49.23
N ALA A 337 -74.28 -29.84 -50.49
CA ALA A 337 -73.01 -29.85 -51.19
C ALA A 337 -72.43 -28.43 -51.40
N ARG A 338 -73.29 -27.44 -51.71
CA ARG A 338 -72.87 -26.04 -51.86
C ARG A 338 -72.46 -25.40 -50.54
N GLU A 339 -73.20 -25.67 -49.46
CA GLU A 339 -72.82 -25.19 -48.12
C GLU A 339 -71.53 -25.84 -47.61
N GLN A 340 -71.30 -27.13 -47.89
CA GLN A 340 -70.07 -27.82 -47.51
C GLN A 340 -68.85 -27.26 -48.25
N GLN A 341 -68.95 -27.03 -49.56
CA GLN A 341 -67.86 -26.40 -50.32
C GLN A 341 -67.56 -24.98 -49.83
N HIS A 342 -68.57 -24.20 -49.40
CA HIS A 342 -68.35 -22.87 -48.83
C HIS A 342 -67.65 -22.95 -47.46
N LYS A 343 -68.09 -23.87 -46.60
CA LYS A 343 -67.47 -24.12 -45.28
C LYS A 343 -66.03 -24.63 -45.39
N GLU A 344 -65.75 -25.50 -46.36
CA GLU A 344 -64.40 -26.00 -46.64
C GLU A 344 -63.46 -24.90 -47.15
N ARG A 345 -63.94 -24.02 -48.03
CA ARG A 345 -63.17 -22.85 -48.50
C ARG A 345 -62.87 -21.87 -47.37
N GLU A 346 -63.87 -21.49 -46.57
CA GLU A 346 -63.66 -20.63 -45.40
C GLU A 346 -62.72 -21.26 -44.37
N ALA A 347 -62.83 -22.57 -44.14
CA ALA A 347 -61.92 -23.28 -43.23
C ALA A 347 -60.48 -23.32 -43.79
N ALA A 348 -60.31 -23.49 -45.10
CA ALA A 348 -59.00 -23.44 -45.75
C ALA A 348 -58.37 -22.05 -45.68
N GLU A 349 -59.16 -20.99 -45.92
CA GLU A 349 -58.71 -19.60 -45.81
C GLU A 349 -58.31 -19.23 -44.37
N ARG A 350 -59.11 -19.64 -43.37
CA ARG A 350 -58.76 -19.45 -41.95
C ARG A 350 -57.48 -20.21 -41.58
N ARG A 351 -57.30 -21.43 -42.08
CA ARG A 351 -56.07 -22.21 -41.84
C ARG A 351 -54.84 -21.56 -42.50
N ALA A 352 -54.99 -21.02 -43.70
CA ALA A 352 -53.93 -20.29 -44.39
C ALA A 352 -53.53 -19.02 -43.62
N ALA A 353 -54.51 -18.23 -43.16
CA ALA A 353 -54.26 -17.03 -42.36
C ALA A 353 -53.53 -17.35 -41.04
N VAL A 354 -53.97 -18.38 -40.31
CA VAL A 354 -53.30 -18.83 -39.07
C VAL A 354 -51.86 -19.30 -39.36
N PHE A 355 -51.63 -19.97 -40.49
CA PHE A 355 -50.29 -20.42 -40.87
C PHE A 355 -49.36 -19.26 -41.21
N GLU A 356 -49.85 -18.25 -41.94
CA GLU A 356 -49.09 -17.03 -42.22
C GLU A 356 -48.74 -16.27 -40.94
N ASP A 357 -49.67 -16.14 -40.01
CA ASP A 357 -49.43 -15.50 -38.71
C ASP A 357 -48.39 -16.28 -37.88
N LEU A 358 -48.49 -17.61 -37.84
CA LEU A 358 -47.48 -18.46 -37.19
C LEU A 358 -46.10 -18.32 -37.83
N GLN A 359 -46.02 -18.18 -39.16
CA GLN A 359 -44.75 -17.95 -39.84
C GLN A 359 -44.16 -16.57 -39.51
N ARG A 360 -44.98 -15.52 -39.45
CA ARG A 360 -44.53 -14.18 -39.05
C ARG A 360 -44.00 -14.15 -37.62
N VAL A 361 -44.75 -14.70 -36.66
CA VAL A 361 -44.32 -14.81 -35.26
C VAL A 361 -43.03 -15.61 -35.14
N ARG A 362 -42.88 -16.70 -35.90
CA ARG A 362 -41.64 -17.48 -35.90
C ARG A 362 -40.45 -16.71 -36.47
N GLN A 363 -40.65 -15.89 -37.49
CA GLN A 363 -39.60 -15.04 -38.05
C GLN A 363 -39.18 -13.93 -37.08
N GLU A 364 -40.15 -13.30 -36.41
CA GLU A 364 -39.91 -12.31 -35.35
C GLU A 364 -39.12 -12.92 -34.19
N GLN A 365 -39.53 -14.09 -33.70
CA GLN A 365 -38.82 -14.81 -32.64
C GLN A 365 -37.37 -15.15 -33.05
N ILE A 366 -37.14 -15.57 -34.30
CA ILE A 366 -35.79 -15.82 -34.82
C ILE A 366 -34.97 -14.52 -34.88
N ALA A 367 -35.58 -13.40 -35.26
CA ALA A 367 -34.92 -12.10 -35.31
C ALA A 367 -34.55 -11.59 -33.91
N GLU A 368 -35.47 -11.71 -32.94
CA GLU A 368 -35.22 -11.39 -31.52
C GLU A 368 -34.09 -12.23 -30.94
N GLN A 369 -34.11 -13.56 -31.14
CA GLN A 369 -33.02 -14.43 -30.70
C GLN A 369 -31.67 -14.06 -31.34
N LYS A 370 -31.67 -13.64 -32.62
CA LYS A 370 -30.45 -13.15 -33.28
C LYS A 370 -29.96 -11.85 -32.65
N ASN A 371 -30.85 -10.95 -32.26
CA ASN A 371 -30.48 -9.69 -31.63
C ASN A 371 -29.91 -9.91 -30.23
N ILE A 372 -30.56 -10.75 -29.41
CA ILE A 372 -30.04 -11.15 -28.08
C ILE A 372 -28.64 -11.76 -28.21
N LYS A 373 -28.43 -12.69 -29.14
CA LYS A 373 -27.10 -13.29 -29.39
C LYS A 373 -26.06 -12.28 -29.85
N LYS A 374 -26.44 -11.21 -30.56
CA LYS A 374 -25.53 -10.14 -30.96
C LYS A 374 -25.13 -9.29 -29.75
N GLU A 375 -26.09 -8.96 -28.89
CA GLU A 375 -25.84 -8.20 -27.66
C GLU A 375 -24.93 -8.99 -26.70
N GLU A 376 -25.17 -10.28 -26.52
CA GLU A 376 -24.31 -11.17 -25.72
C GLU A 376 -22.88 -11.16 -26.24
N LYS A 377 -22.68 -11.36 -27.55
CA LYS A 377 -21.35 -11.28 -28.16
C LYS A 377 -20.67 -9.92 -27.99
N LEU A 378 -21.45 -8.83 -27.98
CA LEU A 378 -20.91 -7.50 -27.77
C LEU A 378 -20.50 -7.31 -26.30
N ARG A 379 -21.31 -7.79 -25.35
CA ARG A 379 -20.97 -7.82 -23.92
C ARG A 379 -19.69 -8.62 -23.68
N GLU A 380 -19.61 -9.85 -24.20
CA GLU A 380 -18.41 -10.70 -24.12
C GLU A 380 -17.18 -9.98 -24.67
N LYS A 381 -17.28 -9.33 -25.84
CA LYS A 381 -16.16 -8.55 -26.41
C LYS A 381 -15.73 -7.41 -25.49
N THR A 382 -16.68 -6.64 -24.95
CA THR A 382 -16.34 -5.54 -24.03
C THR A 382 -15.73 -6.03 -22.72
N GLU A 383 -16.16 -7.18 -22.22
CA GLU A 383 -15.59 -7.80 -21.02
C GLU A 383 -14.18 -8.31 -21.29
N LEU A 384 -13.97 -8.98 -22.43
CA LEU A 384 -12.64 -9.42 -22.87
C LEU A 384 -11.70 -8.23 -23.06
N GLU A 385 -12.15 -7.14 -23.67
CA GLU A 385 -11.35 -5.92 -23.82
C GLU A 385 -10.98 -5.30 -22.46
N ARG A 386 -11.91 -5.29 -21.49
CA ARG A 386 -11.62 -4.85 -20.11
C ARG A 386 -10.58 -5.75 -19.44
N ILE A 387 -10.72 -7.06 -19.55
CA ILE A 387 -9.76 -8.04 -19.00
C ILE A 387 -8.38 -7.87 -19.65
N LEU A 388 -8.32 -7.67 -20.96
CA LEU A 388 -7.07 -7.42 -21.67
C LEU A 388 -6.43 -6.10 -21.25
N ALA A 389 -7.23 -5.05 -21.00
CA ALA A 389 -6.73 -3.78 -20.50
C ALA A 389 -6.13 -3.91 -19.10
N THR A 390 -6.80 -4.60 -18.17
CA THR A 390 -6.28 -4.84 -16.82
C THR A 390 -5.03 -5.69 -16.85
N GLN A 391 -4.99 -6.74 -17.68
CA GLN A 391 -3.79 -7.56 -17.87
C GLN A 391 -2.63 -6.73 -18.43
N LYS A 392 -2.85 -5.88 -19.44
CA LYS A 392 -1.81 -5.00 -19.98
C LYS A 392 -1.22 -4.10 -18.90
N VAL A 393 -2.06 -3.42 -18.12
CA VAL A 393 -1.61 -2.57 -17.00
C VAL A 393 -0.80 -3.38 -15.98
N ALA A 394 -1.27 -4.57 -15.60
CA ALA A 394 -0.53 -5.45 -14.69
C ALA A 394 0.85 -5.85 -15.24
N THR A 395 0.93 -6.21 -16.53
CA THR A 395 2.21 -6.56 -17.16
C THR A 395 3.17 -5.36 -17.26
N GLU A 396 2.66 -4.15 -17.48
CA GLU A 396 3.46 -2.93 -17.50
C GLU A 396 3.98 -2.58 -16.10
N GLN A 397 3.14 -2.72 -15.07
CA GLN A 397 3.55 -2.55 -13.67
C GLN A 397 4.63 -3.57 -13.27
N GLU A 398 4.47 -4.84 -13.64
CA GLU A 398 5.50 -5.86 -13.41
C GLU A 398 6.82 -5.53 -14.12
N LYS A 399 6.76 -5.10 -15.38
CA LYS A 399 7.95 -4.69 -16.13
C LYS A 399 8.65 -3.49 -15.47
N ALA A 400 7.88 -2.50 -15.01
CA ALA A 400 8.40 -1.34 -14.30
C ALA A 400 9.07 -1.74 -12.98
N HIS A 401 8.41 -2.60 -12.18
CA HIS A 401 8.97 -3.13 -10.94
C HIS A 401 10.26 -3.93 -11.20
N ARG A 402 10.28 -4.82 -12.20
CA ARG A 402 11.49 -5.57 -12.58
C ARG A 402 12.62 -4.64 -13.01
N ALA A 403 12.31 -3.56 -13.74
CA ALA A 403 13.30 -2.55 -14.12
C ALA A 403 13.86 -1.79 -12.91
N GLN A 404 13.01 -1.42 -11.95
CA GLN A 404 13.45 -0.78 -10.69
C GLN A 404 14.35 -1.71 -9.88
N VAL A 405 13.96 -2.97 -9.69
CA VAL A 405 14.77 -3.97 -8.99
C VAL A 405 16.11 -4.18 -9.70
N ARG A 406 16.12 -4.19 -11.04
CA ARG A 406 17.37 -4.29 -11.82
C ARG A 406 18.27 -3.08 -11.57
N LYS A 407 17.74 -1.86 -11.61
CA LYS A 407 18.51 -0.64 -11.31
C LYS A 407 19.11 -0.68 -9.91
N LEU A 408 18.33 -1.05 -8.90
CA LEU A 408 18.81 -1.18 -7.52
C LEU A 408 19.93 -2.23 -7.40
N ARG A 409 19.83 -3.35 -8.13
CA ARG A 409 20.90 -4.36 -8.18
C ARG A 409 22.16 -3.82 -8.85
N GLU A 410 22.02 -3.06 -9.95
CA GLU A 410 23.14 -2.42 -10.63
C GLU A 410 23.82 -1.38 -9.73
N GLU A 411 23.05 -0.54 -9.04
CA GLU A 411 23.55 0.43 -8.06
C GLU A 411 24.28 -0.24 -6.89
N ASN A 412 23.71 -1.31 -6.34
CA ASN A 412 24.34 -2.09 -5.27
C ASN A 412 25.64 -2.74 -5.76
N ALA A 413 25.65 -3.34 -6.96
CA ALA A 413 26.86 -3.92 -7.54
C ALA A 413 27.97 -2.86 -7.74
N LEU A 414 27.62 -1.66 -8.21
CA LEU A 414 28.56 -0.55 -8.33
C LEU A 414 29.08 -0.08 -6.96
N ALA A 415 28.23 -0.04 -5.93
CA ALA A 415 28.65 0.32 -4.58
C ALA A 415 29.61 -0.72 -4.00
N LEU A 416 29.35 -2.02 -4.18
CA LEU A 416 30.26 -3.09 -3.77
C LEU A 416 31.60 -3.01 -4.49
N LEU A 417 31.60 -2.75 -5.80
CA LEU A 417 32.85 -2.56 -6.56
C LEU A 417 33.66 -1.37 -6.03
N LYS A 418 33.00 -0.24 -5.71
CA LYS A 418 33.67 0.91 -5.08
C LYS A 418 34.26 0.55 -3.72
N GLN A 419 33.51 -0.16 -2.88
CA GLN A 419 33.99 -0.61 -1.58
C GLN A 419 35.20 -1.55 -1.71
N MET A 420 35.17 -2.47 -2.67
CA MET A 420 36.31 -3.35 -2.96
C MET A 420 37.54 -2.54 -3.38
N MET A 421 37.37 -1.57 -4.29
CA MET A 421 38.45 -0.68 -4.70
C MET A 421 39.01 0.12 -3.52
N GLU A 422 38.17 0.71 -2.67
CA GLU A 422 38.61 1.46 -1.49
C GLU A 422 39.38 0.57 -0.49
N VAL A 423 38.94 -0.67 -0.29
CA VAL A 423 39.65 -1.63 0.56
C VAL A 423 40.98 -2.04 -0.05
N GLU A 424 41.04 -2.25 -1.36
CA GLU A 424 42.29 -2.56 -2.07
C GLU A 424 43.27 -1.39 -2.03
N GLU A 425 42.80 -0.15 -2.21
CA GLU A 425 43.61 1.06 -2.09
C GLU A 425 44.14 1.24 -0.66
N ARG A 426 43.30 1.06 0.36
CA ARG A 426 43.74 1.09 1.76
C ARG A 426 44.80 0.04 2.04
N ARG A 427 44.58 -1.21 1.63
CA ARG A 427 45.59 -2.29 1.77
C ARG A 427 46.89 -1.95 1.04
N ARG A 428 46.82 -1.28 -0.11
CA ARG A 428 48.01 -0.84 -0.86
C ARG A 428 48.76 0.25 -0.10
N LEU A 429 48.05 1.24 0.46
CA LEU A 429 48.64 2.31 1.27
C LEU A 429 49.27 1.75 2.55
N GLU A 430 48.56 0.90 3.29
CA GLU A 430 49.10 0.22 4.49
C GLU A 430 50.39 -0.55 4.18
N ARG A 431 50.44 -1.28 3.05
CA ARG A 431 51.67 -1.95 2.61
C ARG A 431 52.79 -0.96 2.29
N GLN A 432 52.49 0.19 1.70
CA GLN A 432 53.48 1.23 1.42
C GLN A 432 54.00 1.84 2.72
N GLU A 433 53.12 2.17 3.66
CA GLU A 433 53.46 2.69 4.99
C GLU A 433 54.38 1.72 5.75
N VAL A 434 54.04 0.44 5.82
CA VAL A 434 54.88 -0.59 6.47
C VAL A 434 56.27 -0.68 5.82
N VAL A 435 56.34 -0.59 4.50
CA VAL A 435 57.62 -0.60 3.77
C VAL A 435 58.41 0.68 4.04
N GLU A 436 57.76 1.83 4.11
CA GLU A 436 58.38 3.11 4.42
C GLU A 436 58.88 3.18 5.86
N GLU A 437 58.10 2.72 6.83
CA GLU A 437 58.51 2.54 8.22
C GLU A 437 59.72 1.60 8.33
N GLY A 438 59.71 0.48 7.61
CA GLY A 438 60.86 -0.42 7.50
C GLY A 438 62.11 0.27 6.93
N ARG A 439 61.96 1.09 5.89
CA ARG A 439 63.06 1.90 5.32
C ARG A 439 63.57 2.95 6.30
N GLN A 440 62.67 3.63 7.01
CA GLN A 440 63.04 4.62 8.03
C GLN A 440 63.76 3.97 9.21
N PHE A 441 63.30 2.81 9.66
CA PHE A 441 63.97 2.03 10.70
C PHE A 441 65.38 1.67 10.26
N MET A 442 65.55 1.11 9.06
CA MET A 442 66.87 0.79 8.50
C MET A 442 67.78 2.02 8.37
N ARG A 443 67.24 3.18 7.97
CA ARG A 443 68.01 4.44 7.93
C ARG A 443 68.49 4.85 9.32
N LYS A 444 67.60 4.88 10.31
CA LYS A 444 67.95 5.21 11.72
C LYS A 444 68.97 4.23 12.29
N THR A 445 68.86 2.93 12.00
CA THR A 445 69.84 1.93 12.42
C THR A 445 71.20 2.16 11.78
N ARG A 446 71.25 2.48 10.48
CA ARG A 446 72.50 2.81 9.77
C ARG A 446 73.14 4.09 10.30
N GLU A 447 72.36 5.15 10.52
CA GLU A 447 72.82 6.40 11.11
C GLU A 447 73.37 6.17 12.52
N ARG A 448 72.70 5.35 13.34
CA ARG A 448 73.18 4.95 14.67
C ARG A 448 74.50 4.16 14.58
N GLN A 449 74.61 3.22 13.65
CA GLN A 449 75.84 2.45 13.44
C GLN A 449 77.00 3.36 12.99
N ALA A 450 76.75 4.29 12.06
CA ALA A 450 77.74 5.26 11.62
C ALA A 450 78.16 6.24 12.72
N ALA A 451 77.23 6.68 13.57
CA ALA A 451 77.55 7.50 14.74
C ALA A 451 78.40 6.72 15.75
N LEU A 452 78.07 5.45 16.02
CA LEU A 452 78.86 4.58 16.90
C LEU A 452 80.25 4.29 16.34
N SER A 453 80.40 4.08 15.02
CA SER A 453 81.71 3.89 14.40
C SER A 453 82.54 5.17 14.47
N ALA A 454 81.96 6.35 14.20
CA ALA A 454 82.64 7.63 14.31
C ALA A 454 83.07 7.96 15.76
N ILE A 455 82.22 7.65 16.76
CA ILE A 455 82.58 7.77 18.17
C ILE A 455 83.71 6.79 18.52
N ARG A 456 83.68 5.58 17.99
CA ARG A 456 84.74 4.59 18.21
C ARG A 456 86.06 5.04 17.61
N GLU A 457 86.07 5.56 16.39
CA GLU A 457 87.27 6.10 15.76
C GLU A 457 87.86 7.25 16.57
N ARG A 458 87.04 8.17 17.06
CA ARG A 458 87.48 9.22 18.00
C ARG A 458 88.08 8.65 19.28
N LYS A 459 87.45 7.63 19.87
CA LYS A 459 87.96 6.97 21.09
C LYS A 459 89.23 6.16 20.84
N LEU A 460 89.41 5.59 19.65
CA LEU A 460 90.65 4.94 19.25
C LEU A 460 91.78 5.95 19.05
N GLN A 461 91.48 7.11 18.47
CA GLN A 461 92.42 8.24 18.35
C GLN A 461 92.82 8.79 19.73
N GLU A 462 91.86 9.01 20.64
CA GLU A 462 92.15 9.40 22.03
C GLU A 462 93.07 8.37 22.74
N LEU A 463 92.91 7.07 22.47
CA LEU A 463 93.78 6.03 23.03
C LEU A 463 95.14 5.93 22.34
N GLU A 464 95.27 6.40 21.10
CA GLU A 464 96.54 6.56 20.40
C GLU A 464 97.33 7.74 20.99
N ASP A 465 96.67 8.85 21.25
CA ASP A 465 97.26 10.04 21.88
C ASP A 465 97.76 9.76 23.32
N ILE A 466 97.04 8.92 24.07
CA ILE A 466 97.39 8.51 25.44
C ILE A 466 98.46 7.38 25.48
N GLN A 467 98.90 6.85 24.33
CA GLN A 467 99.82 5.70 24.23
C GLN A 467 99.37 4.47 25.04
N ALA A 468 98.06 4.18 25.03
CA ALA A 468 97.51 3.06 25.79
C ALA A 468 97.94 1.69 25.21
N PRO A 469 98.18 0.66 26.05
CA PRO A 469 98.54 -0.69 25.62
C PRO A 469 97.52 -1.30 24.63
N GLU A 470 98.02 -2.03 23.63
CA GLU A 470 97.20 -2.55 22.50
C GLU A 470 96.02 -3.43 22.93
N LYS A 471 96.08 -4.06 24.10
CA LYS A 471 95.01 -4.90 24.65
C LYS A 471 93.67 -4.14 24.78
N TYR A 472 93.70 -2.85 25.13
CA TYR A 472 92.49 -2.03 25.26
C TYR A 472 91.95 -1.56 23.90
N LYS A 473 92.85 -1.35 22.92
CA LYS A 473 92.47 -1.04 21.53
C LYS A 473 91.79 -2.25 20.87
N GLN A 474 92.25 -3.46 21.17
CA GLN A 474 91.63 -4.70 20.70
C GLN A 474 90.27 -4.94 21.38
N ALA A 475 90.15 -4.70 22.68
CA ALA A 475 88.87 -4.81 23.39
C ALA A 475 87.78 -3.90 22.80
N LEU A 476 88.09 -2.63 22.50
CA LEU A 476 87.15 -1.70 21.87
C LEU A 476 86.73 -2.08 20.44
N ARG A 477 87.59 -2.76 19.69
CA ARG A 477 87.25 -3.30 18.36
C ARG A 477 86.37 -4.55 18.44
N HIS A 478 86.44 -5.31 19.53
CA HIS A 478 85.67 -6.55 19.71
C HIS A 478 84.26 -6.35 20.28
N ILE A 479 83.92 -5.16 20.80
CA ILE A 479 82.58 -4.84 21.35
C ILE A 479 81.47 -4.91 20.27
N GLU A 480 81.80 -5.02 18.98
CA GLU A 480 80.82 -5.12 17.88
C GLU A 480 80.04 -6.43 17.78
N LYS A 481 80.46 -7.50 18.44
CA LYS A 481 79.92 -8.85 18.15
C LYS A 481 78.78 -9.33 19.07
N HIS A 482 78.22 -8.47 19.92
CA HIS A 482 77.07 -8.81 20.75
C HIS A 482 75.88 -7.88 20.53
#